data_AF-A0AAU7BNM3-F1
#
_entry.id   AF-A0AAU7BNM3-F1
#
_cell.length_a   1.000
_cell.length_b   1.000
_cell.length_c   1.000
_cell.angle_alpha   90.00
_cell.angle_beta   90.00
_cell.angle_gamma   90.00
#
_symmetry.space_group_name_H-M   'P 1'
#
loop_
_entity.id
_entity.type
_entity.pdbx_description
1 polymer ?
#
loop_
_entity_poly.entity_id
_entity_poly.type
_entity_poly.pdbx_seq_one_letter_code
_entity_poly.pdbx_strand_id
1 'polypeptide(L)'
;MKTNSIHSKFIVSLLAIVLMSNCSSDDDNNVAQEQWRIEIEQAKTATANYTDITFATNEGRIDVSGYVPNMGHHYLNPALADGTFELTQPEFILYAPDVNGDMQMIAIEYGIVPEDTESPGNPPEGFTGSKDVWY
;
A
#
# COMPACT_ATOMS: atom_id res chain seq x y z
N MET A 1 -66.12 36.80 2.71
CA MET A 1 -64.99 36.01 3.25
C MET A 1 -64.87 34.75 2.38
N LYS A 2 -63.68 34.55 1.77
CA LYS A 2 -63.22 33.39 0.98
C LYS A 2 -63.39 32.08 1.79
N THR A 3 -63.52 30.84 1.31
CA THR A 3 -63.46 30.13 0.01
C THR A 3 -63.89 28.67 0.28
N ASN A 4 -64.38 27.98 -0.75
CA ASN A 4 -64.75 26.55 -0.76
C ASN A 4 -63.56 25.61 -0.50
N SER A 5 -63.81 24.41 0.02
CA SER A 5 -63.09 23.21 -0.44
C SER A 5 -63.85 21.92 -0.15
N ILE A 6 -63.98 21.10 -1.19
CA ILE A 6 -64.71 19.85 -1.28
C ILE A 6 -63.71 18.71 -1.08
N HIS A 7 -63.92 17.83 -0.11
CA HIS A 7 -63.05 16.68 0.16
C HIS A 7 -63.29 15.58 -0.88
N SER A 8 -62.33 15.38 -1.77
CA SER A 8 -62.28 14.24 -2.69
C SER A 8 -61.39 13.14 -2.14
N LYS A 9 -61.77 11.91 -2.48
CA LYS A 9 -61.45 10.66 -1.79
C LYS A 9 -60.01 10.19 -2.03
N PHE A 10 -59.46 9.51 -1.01
CA PHE A 10 -58.30 8.62 -1.12
C PHE A 10 -58.52 7.58 -2.22
N ILE A 11 -57.62 7.54 -3.20
CA ILE A 11 -57.36 6.37 -4.05
C ILE A 11 -55.85 6.16 -4.10
N VAL A 12 -55.51 4.89 -3.94
CA VAL A 12 -54.20 4.29 -3.69
C VAL A 12 -53.43 4.06 -4.99
N SER A 13 -52.10 4.10 -4.86
CA SER A 13 -51.08 3.32 -5.57
C SER A 13 -50.39 3.83 -6.84
N LEU A 14 -49.09 3.52 -6.80
CA LEU A 14 -48.18 3.05 -7.85
C LEU A 14 -47.23 4.08 -8.49
N LEU A 15 -46.00 4.04 -7.99
CA LEU A 15 -44.79 3.68 -8.73
C LEU A 15 -44.52 4.43 -10.05
N ALA A 16 -43.50 5.28 -10.02
CA ALA A 16 -42.30 5.19 -10.86
C ALA A 16 -41.64 6.56 -10.90
N ILE A 17 -40.76 6.85 -9.93
CA ILE A 17 -39.78 7.92 -10.12
C ILE A 17 -38.74 7.34 -11.06
N VAL A 18 -38.96 7.54 -12.35
CA VAL A 18 -37.94 7.37 -13.38
C VAL A 18 -36.93 8.49 -13.14
N LEU A 19 -35.87 8.18 -12.40
CA LEU A 19 -34.65 8.97 -12.42
C LEU A 19 -34.09 8.83 -13.84
N MET A 20 -34.29 9.86 -14.65
CA MET A 20 -33.59 10.02 -15.92
C MET A 20 -32.10 10.18 -15.59
N SER A 21 -31.38 9.06 -15.53
CA SER A 21 -29.94 9.03 -15.63
C SER A 21 -29.58 9.66 -16.97
N ASN A 22 -29.10 10.90 -16.90
CA ASN A 22 -28.44 11.56 -18.00
C ASN A 22 -27.09 10.86 -18.19
N CYS A 23 -27.09 9.74 -18.93
CA CYS A 23 -25.86 9.13 -19.44
C CYS A 23 -25.27 10.08 -20.48
N SER A 24 -24.51 11.07 -20.01
CA SER A 24 -23.42 11.63 -20.79
C SER A 24 -22.25 10.68 -20.60
N SER A 25 -21.93 9.91 -21.63
CA SER A 25 -20.70 9.15 -21.75
C SER A 25 -19.53 10.06 -21.41
N ASP A 26 -18.79 9.78 -20.33
CA ASP A 26 -17.41 10.19 -20.08
C ASP A 26 -16.94 9.60 -18.73
N ASP A 27 -15.80 8.89 -18.75
CA ASP A 27 -14.97 8.44 -17.62
C ASP A 27 -15.49 7.38 -16.62
N ASP A 28 -15.21 6.10 -16.91
CA ASP A 28 -15.15 4.97 -15.95
C ASP A 28 -13.97 5.08 -14.94
N ASN A 29 -13.54 6.29 -14.57
CA ASN A 29 -12.27 6.56 -13.89
C ASN A 29 -12.38 6.85 -12.37
N ASN A 30 -13.37 6.32 -11.64
CA ASN A 30 -13.46 6.60 -10.19
C ASN A 30 -14.21 5.59 -9.30
N VAL A 31 -13.87 4.29 -9.32
CA VAL A 31 -14.26 3.37 -8.22
C VAL A 31 -13.13 2.45 -7.72
N ALA A 32 -12.01 2.32 -8.42
CA ALA A 32 -10.85 1.63 -7.89
C ALA A 32 -9.59 2.39 -8.29
N GLN A 33 -8.80 2.83 -7.31
CA GLN A 33 -7.38 3.00 -7.60
C GLN A 33 -6.88 1.64 -8.10
N GLU A 34 -6.05 1.60 -9.16
CA GLU A 34 -5.42 0.34 -9.58
C GLU A 34 -4.79 -0.33 -8.35
N GLN A 35 -5.04 -1.62 -8.15
CA GLN A 35 -4.79 -2.34 -6.89
C GLN A 35 -3.35 -2.15 -6.37
N TRP A 36 -2.34 -2.10 -7.25
CA TRP A 36 -0.95 -1.83 -6.89
C TRP A 36 -0.77 -0.50 -6.15
N ARG A 37 -1.57 0.52 -6.46
CA ARG A 37 -1.48 1.83 -5.81
C ARG A 37 -1.99 1.76 -4.37
N ILE A 38 -3.01 0.95 -4.12
CA ILE A 38 -3.50 0.68 -2.77
C ILE A 38 -2.41 -0.02 -1.96
N GLU A 39 -1.77 -1.02 -2.54
CA GLU A 39 -0.69 -1.78 -1.90
C GLU A 39 0.53 -0.91 -1.56
N ILE A 40 0.92 -0.01 -2.45
CA ILE A 40 1.99 0.96 -2.18
C ILE A 40 1.63 1.86 -1.00
N GLU A 41 0.38 2.33 -0.90
CA GLU A 41 -0.04 3.15 0.24
C GLU A 41 -0.14 2.33 1.54
N GLN A 42 -0.49 1.03 1.47
CA GLN A 42 -0.45 0.12 2.60
C GLN A 42 0.99 -0.08 3.10
N ALA A 43 1.94 -0.35 2.21
CA ALA A 43 3.35 -0.50 2.55
C ALA A 43 3.92 0.79 3.18
N LYS A 44 3.63 1.96 2.61
CA LYS A 44 4.02 3.26 3.19
C LYS A 44 3.42 3.48 4.58
N THR A 45 2.14 3.16 4.74
CA THR A 45 1.44 3.34 6.03
C THR A 45 2.01 2.43 7.11
N ALA A 46 2.25 1.16 6.77
CA ALA A 46 2.82 0.17 7.70
C ALA A 46 4.24 0.54 8.16
N THR A 47 4.97 1.28 7.31
CA THR A 47 6.39 1.59 7.53
C THR A 47 6.65 3.03 7.97
N ALA A 48 5.60 3.83 8.16
CA ALA A 48 5.70 5.27 8.45
C ALA A 48 6.53 5.58 9.72
N ASN A 49 6.47 4.72 10.75
CA ASN A 49 7.22 4.92 11.99
C ASN A 49 8.74 4.74 11.80
N TYR A 50 9.18 4.02 10.76
CA TYR A 50 10.60 3.80 10.50
C TYR A 50 11.33 5.03 9.94
N THR A 51 10.61 6.12 9.69
CA THR A 51 11.23 7.45 9.48
C THR A 51 12.14 7.84 10.65
N ASP A 52 11.85 7.34 11.85
CA ASP A 52 12.76 7.36 12.99
C ASP A 52 13.46 6.00 13.12
N ILE A 53 14.78 5.99 12.89
CA ILE A 53 15.62 4.78 12.96
C ILE A 53 15.59 4.08 14.33
N THR A 54 15.22 4.78 15.39
CA THR A 54 15.07 4.17 16.71
C THR A 54 13.93 3.15 16.73
N PHE A 55 12.87 3.31 15.92
CA PHE A 55 11.83 2.29 15.79
C PHE A 55 12.40 1.00 15.20
N ALA A 56 13.14 1.08 14.10
CA ALA A 56 13.75 -0.08 13.45
C ALA A 56 14.70 -0.81 14.41
N THR A 57 15.59 -0.08 15.07
CA THR A 57 16.58 -0.68 15.98
C THR A 57 15.96 -1.24 17.26
N ASN A 58 14.94 -0.59 17.83
CA ASN A 58 14.21 -1.11 19.00
C ASN A 58 13.36 -2.34 18.68
N GLU A 59 12.85 -2.46 17.44
CA GLU A 59 12.17 -3.65 16.95
C GLU A 59 13.13 -4.84 16.77
N GLY A 60 14.44 -4.59 16.69
CA GLY A 60 15.47 -5.60 16.53
C GLY A 60 16.12 -5.62 15.14
N ARG A 61 15.87 -4.60 14.31
CA ARG A 61 16.59 -4.47 13.03
C ARG A 61 18.04 -4.08 13.25
N ILE A 62 18.92 -4.73 12.51
CA ILE A 62 20.38 -4.53 12.56
C ILE A 62 20.91 -4.17 11.18
N ASP A 63 21.92 -3.30 11.13
CA ASP A 63 22.63 -3.00 9.89
C ASP A 63 23.47 -4.21 9.48
N VAL A 64 23.11 -4.84 8.36
CA VAL A 64 23.80 -6.02 7.85
C VAL A 64 24.70 -5.72 6.66
N SER A 65 24.61 -4.52 6.08
CA SER A 65 25.35 -4.15 4.87
C SER A 65 26.47 -3.14 5.12
N GLY A 66 26.37 -2.34 6.19
CA GLY A 66 27.07 -1.06 6.24
C GLY A 66 26.58 -0.12 5.12
N TYR A 67 27.30 0.97 4.86
CA TYR A 67 26.92 1.90 3.79
C TYR A 67 27.26 1.33 2.40
N VAL A 68 26.23 1.05 1.60
CA VAL A 68 26.37 0.66 0.19
C VAL A 68 26.18 1.90 -0.70
N PRO A 69 27.15 2.26 -1.56
CA PRO A 69 27.03 3.42 -2.43
C PRO A 69 25.76 3.38 -3.31
N ASN A 70 25.00 4.48 -3.30
CA ASN A 70 23.72 4.66 -4.00
C ASN A 70 22.54 3.83 -3.48
N MET A 71 22.71 3.03 -2.42
CA MET A 71 21.63 2.24 -1.80
C MET A 71 21.42 2.57 -0.32
N GLY A 72 22.48 2.94 0.39
CA GLY A 72 22.46 3.22 1.83
C GLY A 72 22.76 1.98 2.68
N HIS A 73 22.34 2.04 3.95
CA HIS A 73 22.43 0.97 4.94
C HIS A 73 21.16 0.12 4.93
N HIS A 74 21.30 -1.20 4.95
CA HIS A 74 20.20 -2.15 4.94
C HIS A 74 19.99 -2.69 6.35
N TYR A 75 18.92 -2.25 7.00
CA TYR A 75 18.56 -2.69 8.35
C TYR A 75 17.57 -3.86 8.27
N LEU A 76 18.08 -5.06 8.48
CA LEU A 76 17.34 -6.32 8.42
C LEU A 76 16.68 -6.62 9.78
N ASN A 77 15.41 -7.03 9.79
CA ASN A 77 14.85 -7.82 10.89
C ASN A 77 15.05 -9.32 10.63
N PRO A 78 15.96 -10.03 11.33
CA PRO A 78 16.19 -11.45 11.06
C PRO A 78 14.95 -12.33 11.31
N ALA A 79 14.00 -11.88 12.13
CA ALA A 79 12.77 -12.62 12.40
C ALA A 79 11.77 -12.58 11.23
N LEU A 80 11.92 -11.62 10.30
CA LEU A 80 11.08 -11.51 9.09
C LEU A 80 11.70 -12.22 7.89
N ALA A 81 12.98 -12.61 7.95
CA ALA A 81 13.66 -13.35 6.88
C ALA A 81 13.22 -14.83 6.85
N ASP A 82 11.93 -15.07 6.65
CA ASP A 82 11.29 -16.39 6.75
C ASP A 82 10.94 -17.02 5.39
N GLY A 83 11.23 -16.31 4.31
CA GLY A 83 10.98 -16.76 2.95
C GLY A 83 9.61 -16.38 2.39
N THR A 84 8.86 -15.52 3.07
CA THR A 84 7.53 -15.07 2.65
C THR A 84 7.54 -13.60 2.26
N PHE A 85 6.95 -13.26 1.12
CA PHE A 85 6.66 -11.86 0.81
C PHE A 85 5.42 -11.41 1.60
N GLU A 86 5.60 -10.47 2.53
CA GLU A 86 4.50 -9.84 3.27
C GLU A 86 4.45 -8.34 3.02
N LEU A 87 3.43 -7.88 2.27
CA LEU A 87 3.27 -6.48 1.83
C LEU A 87 3.46 -5.40 2.91
N THR A 88 3.13 -5.70 4.17
CA THR A 88 3.21 -4.73 5.28
C THR A 88 4.37 -4.98 6.23
N GLN A 89 5.18 -6.02 5.98
CA GLN A 89 6.29 -6.44 6.83
C GLN A 89 7.58 -6.63 6.01
N PRO A 90 8.12 -5.57 5.38
CA PRO A 90 9.38 -5.69 4.66
C PRO A 90 10.51 -6.16 5.59
N GLU A 91 11.38 -7.03 5.08
CA GLU A 91 12.53 -7.55 5.82
C GLU A 91 13.58 -6.46 6.06
N PHE A 92 13.67 -5.48 5.16
CA PHE A 92 14.67 -4.40 5.22
C PHE A 92 14.04 -3.01 5.22
N ILE A 93 14.59 -2.14 6.05
CA ILE A 93 14.42 -0.69 5.95
C ILE A 93 15.77 -0.07 5.58
N LEU A 94 15.79 0.79 4.57
CA LEU A 94 17.02 1.38 4.07
C LEU A 94 17.19 2.81 4.61
N TYR A 95 18.40 3.11 5.07
CA TYR A 95 18.74 4.41 5.61
C TYR A 95 19.99 5.01 4.97
N ALA A 96 20.04 6.33 4.81
CA ALA A 96 21.26 7.05 4.43
C ALA A 96 21.42 8.33 5.27
N PRO A 97 22.65 8.71 5.64
CA PRO A 97 22.88 9.96 6.37
C PRO A 97 22.58 11.17 5.48
N ASP A 98 21.94 12.18 6.07
CA ASP A 98 21.79 13.50 5.44
C ASP A 98 23.09 14.33 5.54
N VAL A 99 23.02 15.61 5.17
CA VAL A 99 24.16 16.55 5.24
C VAL A 99 24.69 16.79 6.66
N ASN A 100 23.89 16.51 7.69
CA ASN A 100 24.25 16.64 9.10
C ASN A 100 24.73 15.31 9.70
N GLY A 101 24.60 14.21 8.95
CA GLY A 101 24.90 12.86 9.42
C GLY A 101 23.72 12.14 10.06
N ASP A 102 22.52 12.74 10.03
CA ASP A 102 21.31 12.14 10.59
C ASP A 102 20.74 11.11 9.62
N MET A 103 20.48 9.89 10.11
CA MET A 103 19.99 8.79 9.29
C MET A 103 18.54 9.02 8.84
N GLN A 104 18.33 9.09 7.52
CA GLN A 104 17.02 9.24 6.89
C GLN A 104 16.58 7.92 6.28
N MET A 105 15.32 7.53 6.50
CA MET A 105 14.71 6.42 5.76
C MET A 105 14.58 6.82 4.29
N ILE A 106 15.10 5.99 3.40
CA ILE A 106 15.12 6.27 1.94
C ILE A 106 14.35 5.23 1.13
N ALA A 107 14.18 4.02 1.64
CA ALA A 107 13.42 2.96 0.98
C ALA A 107 12.99 1.85 1.96
N ILE A 108 12.11 0.98 1.49
CA ILE A 108 11.88 -0.36 2.04
C ILE A 108 12.32 -1.37 1.00
N GLU A 109 12.73 -2.54 1.45
CA GLU A 109 13.13 -3.64 0.57
C GLU A 109 12.57 -4.96 1.11
N TYR A 110 12.08 -5.77 0.17
CA TYR A 110 11.64 -7.13 0.43
C TYR A 110 12.73 -8.07 -0.03
N GLY A 111 13.20 -8.93 0.86
CA GLY A 111 14.30 -9.83 0.60
C GLY A 111 13.99 -11.23 1.05
N ILE A 112 13.91 -12.14 0.09
CA ILE A 112 13.71 -13.57 0.33
C ILE A 112 15.02 -14.28 0.12
N VAL A 113 15.51 -14.93 1.18
CA VAL A 113 16.69 -15.79 1.10
C VAL A 113 16.22 -17.22 0.79
N PRO A 114 16.52 -17.77 -0.40
CA PRO A 114 16.13 -19.13 -0.74
C PRO A 114 16.90 -20.15 0.11
N GLU A 115 16.28 -21.30 0.38
CA GLU A 115 16.93 -22.41 1.09
C GLU A 115 18.14 -22.97 0.31
N ASP A 116 18.06 -22.98 -1.02
CA ASP A 116 19.16 -23.35 -1.92
C ASP A 116 19.51 -22.17 -2.82
N THR A 117 20.67 -21.54 -2.55
CA THR A 117 21.14 -20.39 -3.32
C THR A 117 21.60 -20.75 -4.74
N GLU A 118 21.93 -22.02 -5.01
CA GLU A 118 22.29 -22.49 -6.35
C GLU A 118 21.05 -22.84 -7.18
N SER A 119 19.90 -23.03 -6.53
CA SER A 119 18.62 -23.31 -7.16
C SER A 119 17.47 -22.57 -6.45
N PRO A 120 17.39 -21.23 -6.59
CA PRO A 120 16.52 -20.39 -5.78
C PRO A 120 15.02 -20.55 -6.06
N GLY A 121 14.64 -21.37 -7.04
CA GLY A 121 13.25 -21.54 -7.46
C GLY A 121 12.70 -20.35 -8.26
N ASN A 122 11.39 -20.21 -8.26
CA ASN A 122 10.72 -19.04 -8.85
C ASN A 122 10.61 -17.94 -7.79
N PRO A 123 10.70 -16.66 -8.18
CA PRO A 123 10.41 -15.58 -7.26
C PRO A 123 8.96 -15.67 -6.76
N PRO A 124 8.67 -15.15 -5.56
CA PRO A 124 7.30 -15.06 -5.08
C PRO A 124 6.49 -14.09 -5.95
N GLU A 125 5.17 -14.16 -5.81
CA GLU A 125 4.30 -13.07 -6.24
C GLU A 125 4.47 -11.90 -5.26
N GLY A 126 4.72 -10.70 -5.78
CA GLY A 126 4.91 -9.48 -5.00
C GLY A 126 3.70 -8.54 -5.08
N PHE A 127 3.93 -7.31 -5.51
CA PHE A 127 2.88 -6.34 -5.75
C PHE A 127 2.03 -6.74 -6.96
N THR A 128 0.77 -6.32 -6.97
CA THR A 128 -0.11 -6.50 -8.12
C THR A 128 0.52 -5.85 -9.36
N GLY A 129 0.65 -6.63 -10.44
CA GLY A 129 1.17 -6.16 -11.73
C GLY A 129 2.31 -7.03 -12.24
N SER A 130 3.18 -6.42 -13.04
CA SER A 130 4.31 -7.11 -13.70
C SER A 130 5.61 -6.32 -13.61
N LYS A 131 5.70 -5.44 -12.60
CA LYS A 131 6.83 -4.52 -12.42
C LYS A 131 7.82 -4.97 -11.36
N ASP A 132 7.50 -6.02 -10.62
CA ASP A 132 8.43 -6.62 -9.68
C ASP A 132 9.61 -7.25 -10.43
N VAL A 133 10.81 -6.97 -9.94
CA VAL A 133 12.06 -7.53 -10.44
C VAL A 133 12.82 -8.10 -9.25
N TRP A 134 13.06 -9.41 -9.30
CA TRP A 134 13.81 -10.15 -8.29
C TRP A 134 15.22 -10.45 -8.84
N TYR A 135 16.24 -10.35 -7.99
CA TYR A 135 17.66 -10.44 -8.34
C TYR A 135 18.37 -11.60 -7.64
#